data_AF-R7Q6Y2-F1
#
_entry.id   AF-R7Q6Y2-F1
#
_cell.length_a   1.000
_cell.length_b   1.000
_cell.length_c   1.000
_cell.angle_alpha   90.00
_cell.angle_beta   90.00
_cell.angle_gamma   90.00
#
_symmetry.space_group_name_H-M   'P 1'
#
loop_
_entity.id
_entity.type
_entity.pdbx_description
1 polymer ?
#
loop_
_entity_poly.entity_id
_entity_poly.type
_entity_poly.pdbx_seq_one_letter_code
_entity_poly.pdbx_strand_id
1 'polypeptide(L)'
;MLCVIRALRRVQASPAVLRHLAQQSSGPARLNGDLLRLHDVRLISEAGEDRGVMPSRKALSEARGLGRDLMEVNGHAKPPVVRIVDYTALQSARAKKSYDARKRGKENRKMERKEGALKQVRLSPSTDTHDMQIKMRRAREFLCDGYRVRVYMQFRRGQGRLQEDAKAALVAAAERLEEVGTVMGVPQGKEVADMFKVEKEDEEAMGVTVKKKPLEILIQPLSRKKRELLNKAGVEADA
;
A
#
# COMPACT_ATOMS: atom_id res chain seq x y z
N MET A 1 26.17 -35.30 -43.73
CA MET A 1 25.39 -34.10 -43.34
C MET A 1 25.09 -34.14 -41.84
N LEU A 2 26.01 -33.68 -40.96
CA LEU A 2 25.71 -33.53 -39.51
C LEU A 2 26.71 -32.65 -38.74
N CYS A 3 27.55 -31.86 -39.42
CA CYS A 3 28.64 -31.09 -38.78
C CYS A 3 28.44 -29.56 -38.75
N VAL A 4 27.26 -29.04 -39.10
CA VAL A 4 27.02 -27.57 -39.18
C VAL A 4 26.11 -27.05 -38.06
N ILE A 5 25.47 -27.93 -37.27
CA ILE A 5 24.51 -27.51 -36.22
C ILE A 5 25.19 -27.19 -34.87
N ARG A 6 26.53 -27.26 -34.78
CA ARG A 6 27.27 -27.12 -33.50
C ARG A 6 27.87 -25.73 -33.24
N ALA A 7 27.65 -24.74 -34.12
CA ALA A 7 28.26 -23.40 -34.02
C ALA A 7 27.32 -22.26 -33.56
N LEU A 8 26.09 -22.56 -33.12
CA LEU A 8 25.12 -21.59 -32.60
C LEU A 8 24.89 -21.69 -31.07
N ARG A 9 25.92 -22.08 -30.31
CA ARG A 9 26.00 -21.73 -28.88
C ARG A 9 26.88 -20.49 -28.72
N ARG A 10 26.45 -19.36 -29.26
CA ARG A 10 27.12 -18.07 -29.03
C ARG A 10 26.23 -17.19 -28.15
N VAL A 11 26.64 -17.14 -26.89
CA VAL A 11 26.37 -16.07 -25.91
C VAL A 11 24.89 -15.87 -25.57
N GLN A 12 24.30 -16.84 -24.87
CA GLN A 12 23.22 -16.48 -23.93
C GLN A 12 23.88 -15.72 -22.78
N ALA A 13 23.96 -14.39 -22.90
CA ALA A 13 24.36 -13.55 -21.79
C ALA A 13 23.43 -13.85 -20.60
N SER A 14 24.01 -14.18 -19.44
CA SER A 14 23.19 -14.49 -18.27
C SER A 14 22.32 -13.27 -17.91
N PRO A 15 21.13 -13.45 -17.32
CA PRO A 15 20.30 -12.34 -16.89
C PRO A 15 21.01 -11.39 -15.91
N ALA A 16 22.07 -11.85 -15.23
CA ALA A 16 22.94 -11.01 -14.42
C ALA A 16 23.86 -10.10 -15.28
N VAL A 17 24.43 -10.63 -16.36
CA VAL A 17 25.22 -9.84 -17.33
C VAL A 17 24.33 -8.82 -18.05
N LEU A 18 23.09 -9.18 -18.40
CA LEU A 18 22.12 -8.25 -18.99
C LEU A 18 21.72 -7.13 -18.01
N ARG A 19 21.54 -7.42 -16.72
CA ARG A 19 21.30 -6.39 -15.69
C ARG A 19 22.51 -5.48 -15.51
N HIS A 20 23.72 -6.04 -15.58
CA HIS A 20 24.95 -5.27 -15.42
C HIS A 20 25.23 -4.38 -16.64
N LEU A 21 24.99 -4.87 -17.86
CA LEU A 21 25.06 -4.07 -19.09
C LEU A 21 24.00 -2.95 -19.13
N ALA A 22 22.81 -3.17 -18.56
CA ALA A 22 21.77 -2.15 -18.43
C ALA A 22 22.13 -1.03 -17.41
N GLN A 23 23.11 -1.26 -16.53
CA GLN A 23 23.57 -0.29 -15.52
C GLN A 23 24.73 0.60 -16.00
N GLN A 24 25.35 0.32 -17.16
CA GLN A 24 26.65 0.87 -17.56
C GLN A 24 26.61 2.24 -18.27
N SER A 25 25.48 2.97 -18.24
CA SER A 25 25.46 4.39 -18.61
C SER A 25 24.73 5.20 -17.54
N SER A 26 25.26 5.20 -16.33
CA SER A 26 24.80 6.02 -15.21
C SER A 26 25.44 7.41 -15.17
N GLY A 27 25.93 7.91 -16.31
CA GLY A 27 26.38 9.30 -16.45
C GLY A 27 25.17 10.23 -16.62
N PRO A 28 25.27 11.50 -16.17
CA PRO A 28 24.27 12.50 -16.52
C PRO A 28 24.16 12.61 -18.06
N ALA A 29 22.93 12.76 -18.57
CA ALA A 29 22.70 12.96 -19.99
C ALA A 29 23.50 14.17 -20.49
N ARG A 30 24.23 14.02 -21.61
CA ARG A 30 24.99 15.12 -22.21
C ARG A 30 24.04 16.16 -22.78
N LEU A 31 24.41 17.44 -22.66
CA LEU A 31 23.62 18.56 -23.12
C LEU A 31 24.47 19.49 -23.98
N ASN A 32 23.85 20.06 -25.01
CA ASN A 32 24.40 21.17 -25.79
C ASN A 32 25.87 20.95 -26.22
N GLY A 33 26.80 21.72 -25.65
CA GLY A 33 28.21 21.70 -26.03
C GLY A 33 28.91 20.35 -25.81
N ASP A 34 28.41 19.53 -24.89
CA ASP A 34 28.97 18.19 -24.64
C ASP A 34 28.75 17.24 -25.83
N LEU A 35 27.76 17.52 -26.68
CA LEU A 35 27.43 16.75 -27.87
C LEU A 35 28.31 17.09 -29.07
N LEU A 36 29.03 18.22 -29.05
CA LEU A 36 29.92 18.62 -30.15
C LEU A 36 31.13 17.68 -30.33
N ARG A 37 31.41 16.83 -29.34
CA ARG A 37 32.45 15.79 -29.42
C ARG A 37 32.05 14.64 -30.35
N LEU A 38 30.76 14.49 -30.65
CA LEU A 38 30.24 13.47 -31.55
C LEU A 38 30.28 13.99 -32.99
N HIS A 39 30.60 13.10 -33.94
CA HIS A 39 30.64 13.47 -35.36
C HIS A 39 29.21 13.56 -35.93
N ASP A 40 28.48 12.44 -35.86
CA ASP A 40 27.13 12.30 -36.41
C ASP A 40 26.14 11.86 -35.33
N VAL A 41 24.95 12.43 -35.37
CA VAL A 41 23.84 12.16 -34.43
C VAL A 41 22.53 12.02 -35.18
N ARG A 42 21.61 11.19 -34.66
CA ARG A 42 20.22 11.14 -35.14
C ARG A 42 19.40 12.15 -34.36
N LEU A 43 18.84 13.13 -35.07
CA LEU A 43 18.08 14.23 -34.48
C LEU A 43 16.58 13.92 -34.44
N ILE A 44 15.98 14.06 -33.27
CA ILE A 44 14.53 14.06 -33.07
C ILE A 44 14.10 15.48 -32.71
N SER A 45 13.06 15.98 -33.39
CA SER A 45 12.48 17.30 -33.11
C SER A 45 11.75 17.35 -31.75
N GLU A 46 11.36 18.55 -31.31
CA GLU A 46 10.57 18.74 -30.08
C GLU A 46 9.24 17.97 -30.17
N ALA A 47 8.60 17.98 -31.35
CA ALA A 47 7.35 17.28 -31.66
C ALA A 47 7.49 15.75 -31.75
N GLY A 48 8.72 15.22 -31.78
CA GLY A 48 8.98 13.78 -31.88
C GLY A 48 9.19 13.26 -33.31
N GLU A 49 9.20 14.13 -34.32
CA GLU A 49 9.55 13.77 -35.70
C GLU A 49 11.04 13.47 -35.82
N ASP A 50 11.38 12.38 -36.53
CA ASP A 50 12.77 12.03 -36.86
C ASP A 50 13.26 12.90 -38.04
N ARG A 51 14.30 13.70 -37.81
CA ARG A 51 14.94 14.57 -38.82
C ARG A 51 16.11 13.86 -39.51
N GLY A 52 16.38 12.60 -39.16
CA GLY A 52 17.44 11.78 -39.73
C GLY A 52 18.80 12.00 -39.07
N VAL A 53 19.83 11.47 -39.72
CA VAL A 53 21.21 11.54 -39.24
C VAL A 53 21.86 12.80 -39.79
N MET A 54 22.49 13.59 -38.92
CA MET A 54 23.19 14.81 -39.30
C MET A 54 24.37 15.10 -38.36
N PRO A 55 25.29 16.00 -38.75
CA PRO A 55 26.38 16.39 -37.89
C PRO A 55 25.90 17.09 -36.61
N SER A 56 26.56 16.83 -35.48
CA SER A 56 26.18 17.39 -34.17
C SER A 56 26.12 18.92 -34.16
N ARG A 57 26.98 19.57 -34.94
CA ARG A 57 27.00 21.04 -35.11
C ARG A 57 25.71 21.58 -35.74
N LYS A 58 25.18 20.87 -36.73
CA LYS A 58 23.93 21.26 -37.41
C LYS A 58 22.75 21.09 -36.46
N ALA A 59 22.67 19.94 -35.78
CA ALA A 59 21.65 19.68 -34.76
C ALA A 59 21.65 20.74 -33.64
N LEU A 60 22.83 21.16 -33.17
CA LEU A 60 22.95 22.22 -32.16
C LEU A 60 22.48 23.58 -32.68
N SER A 61 22.74 23.88 -33.95
CA SER A 61 22.33 25.14 -34.58
C SER A 61 20.80 25.19 -34.74
N GLU A 62 20.17 24.07 -35.11
CA GLU A 62 18.70 23.96 -35.18
C GLU A 62 18.06 24.14 -33.79
N ALA A 63 18.61 23.50 -32.74
CA ALA A 63 18.12 23.68 -31.37
C ALA A 63 18.23 25.14 -30.91
N ARG A 64 19.36 25.80 -31.16
CA ARG A 64 19.58 27.22 -30.84
C ARG A 64 18.66 28.15 -31.61
N GLY A 65 18.37 27.85 -32.88
CA GLY A 65 17.42 28.62 -33.69
C GLY A 65 16.00 28.62 -33.12
N LEU A 66 15.65 27.57 -32.38
CA LEU A 66 14.37 27.45 -31.66
C LEU A 66 14.44 27.97 -30.21
N GLY A 67 15.59 28.44 -29.74
CA GLY A 67 15.79 28.81 -28.34
C GLY A 67 15.65 27.63 -27.37
N ARG A 68 15.91 26.41 -27.85
CA ARG A 68 15.81 25.15 -27.09
C ARG A 68 17.18 24.50 -26.90
N ASP A 69 17.22 23.49 -26.03
CA ASP A 69 18.43 22.72 -25.76
C ASP A 69 18.47 21.43 -26.59
N LEU A 70 19.68 20.97 -26.88
CA LEU A 70 19.91 19.66 -27.48
C LEU A 70 20.28 18.67 -26.38
N MET A 71 19.49 17.62 -26.19
CA MET A 71 19.67 16.63 -25.13
C MET A 71 19.90 15.23 -25.71
N GLU A 72 20.86 14.51 -25.15
CA GLU A 72 21.04 13.10 -25.41
C GLU A 72 19.91 12.26 -24.78
N VAL A 73 19.22 11.47 -25.61
CA VAL A 73 18.18 10.53 -25.14
C VAL A 73 18.76 9.11 -25.04
N ASN A 74 19.56 8.70 -26.03
CA ASN A 74 20.18 7.38 -26.05
C ASN A 74 21.59 7.43 -26.64
N GLY A 75 22.60 7.28 -25.79
CA GLY A 75 24.01 7.26 -26.17
C GLY A 75 24.54 5.92 -26.67
N HIS A 76 23.78 4.84 -26.51
CA HIS A 76 24.21 3.49 -26.94
C HIS A 76 23.93 3.22 -28.41
N ALA A 77 23.07 4.02 -29.03
CA ALA A 77 22.76 3.91 -30.45
C ALA A 77 23.96 4.37 -31.30
N LYS A 78 24.14 3.73 -32.46
CA LYS A 78 25.10 4.16 -33.49
C LYS A 78 24.31 4.52 -34.75
N PRO A 79 24.09 5.81 -35.07
CA PRO A 79 24.54 7.02 -34.37
C PRO A 79 23.72 7.34 -33.09
N PRO A 80 24.29 8.08 -32.11
CA PRO A 80 23.58 8.47 -30.88
C PRO A 80 22.32 9.27 -31.16
N VAL A 81 21.28 9.07 -30.33
CA VAL A 81 19.98 9.73 -30.50
C VAL A 81 19.92 10.97 -29.61
N VAL A 82 19.74 12.12 -30.26
CA VAL A 82 19.58 13.43 -29.62
C VAL A 82 18.19 13.98 -29.90
N ARG A 83 17.62 14.69 -28.93
CA ARG A 83 16.30 15.32 -29.05
C ARG A 83 16.38 16.80 -28.69
N ILE A 84 15.67 17.63 -29.44
CA ILE A 84 15.46 19.03 -29.08
C ILE A 84 14.42 19.08 -27.95
N VAL A 85 14.80 19.65 -26.81
CA VAL A 85 13.94 19.72 -25.62
C VAL A 85 14.11 21.04 -24.90
N ASP A 86 13.07 21.47 -24.20
CA ASP A 86 13.19 22.48 -23.16
C ASP A 86 13.70 21.82 -21.88
N TYR A 87 14.97 22.03 -21.56
CA TYR A 87 15.61 21.38 -20.41
C TYR A 87 14.98 21.82 -19.09
N THR A 88 14.59 23.10 -18.97
CA THR A 88 14.02 23.67 -17.75
C THR A 88 12.63 23.09 -17.47
N ALA A 89 11.78 23.04 -18.50
CA ALA A 89 10.47 22.41 -18.41
C ALA A 89 10.58 20.91 -18.08
N LEU A 90 11.55 20.22 -18.68
CA LEU A 90 11.77 18.80 -18.44
C LEU A 90 12.26 18.52 -17.02
N GLN A 91 13.16 19.33 -16.46
CA GLN A 91 13.64 19.18 -15.10
C GLN A 91 12.56 19.46 -14.06
N SER A 92 11.75 20.50 -14.26
CA SER A 92 10.62 20.78 -13.37
C SER A 92 9.55 19.68 -13.41
N ALA A 93 9.23 19.15 -14.60
CA ALA A 93 8.31 18.02 -14.75
C ALA A 93 8.85 16.74 -14.07
N ARG A 94 10.15 16.44 -14.20
CA ARG A 94 10.80 15.33 -13.50
C ARG A 94 10.77 15.53 -11.98
N ALA A 95 11.07 16.74 -11.50
CA ALA A 95 11.03 17.07 -10.09
C ALA A 95 9.62 16.87 -9.51
N LYS A 96 8.59 17.38 -10.19
CA LYS A 96 7.18 17.18 -9.82
C LYS A 96 6.80 15.71 -9.75
N LYS A 97 7.10 14.92 -10.79
CA LYS A 97 6.84 13.47 -10.80
C LYS A 97 7.54 12.75 -9.65
N SER A 98 8.79 13.11 -9.37
CA SER A 98 9.56 12.52 -8.27
C SER A 98 8.98 12.86 -6.90
N TYR A 99 8.48 14.09 -6.73
CA TYR A 99 7.81 14.55 -5.52
C TYR A 99 6.50 13.80 -5.30
N ASP A 100 5.66 13.71 -6.34
CA ASP A 100 4.37 13.02 -6.29
C ASP A 100 4.56 11.52 -5.96
N ALA A 101 5.54 10.87 -6.59
CA ALA A 101 5.89 9.48 -6.29
C ALA A 101 6.37 9.31 -4.83
N ARG A 102 7.20 10.23 -4.32
CA ARG A 102 7.64 10.22 -2.91
C ARG A 102 6.47 10.43 -1.95
N LYS A 103 5.52 11.30 -2.28
CA LYS A 103 4.34 11.56 -1.46
C LYS A 103 3.45 10.31 -1.37
N ARG A 104 3.11 9.71 -2.52
CA ARG A 104 2.35 8.45 -2.59
C ARG A 104 3.05 7.32 -1.84
N GLY A 105 4.36 7.16 -2.01
CA GLY A 105 5.13 6.15 -1.26
C GLY A 105 5.11 6.34 0.25
N LYS A 106 5.06 7.59 0.74
CA LYS A 106 4.90 7.88 2.18
C LYS A 106 3.50 7.55 2.69
N GLU A 107 2.48 7.83 1.89
CA GLU A 107 1.08 7.51 2.21
C GLU A 107 0.86 6.00 2.30
N ASN A 108 1.33 5.23 1.31
CA ASN A 108 1.23 3.77 1.31
C ASN A 108 1.92 3.16 2.53
N ARG A 109 3.16 3.59 2.84
CA ARG A 109 3.87 3.12 4.06
C ARG A 109 3.12 3.45 5.35
N LYS A 110 2.39 4.57 5.40
CA LYS A 110 1.55 4.91 6.56
C LYS A 110 0.35 3.96 6.66
N MET A 111 -0.29 3.65 5.54
CA MET A 111 -1.41 2.68 5.50
C MET A 111 -0.95 1.28 5.89
N GLU A 112 0.15 0.78 5.30
CA GLU A 112 0.73 -0.53 5.64
C GLU A 112 1.07 -0.64 7.14
N ARG A 113 1.62 0.43 7.73
CA ARG A 113 1.90 0.48 9.18
C ARG A 113 0.62 0.43 10.03
N LYS A 114 -0.48 1.03 9.58
CA LYS A 114 -1.76 0.96 10.28
C LYS A 114 -2.33 -0.45 10.23
N GLU A 115 -2.34 -1.07 9.06
CA GLU A 115 -2.87 -2.42 8.86
C GLU A 115 -2.03 -3.49 9.58
N GLY A 116 -0.70 -3.29 9.67
CA GLY A 116 0.20 -4.18 10.40
C GLY A 116 0.21 -3.99 11.92
N ALA A 117 -0.20 -2.82 12.44
CA ALA A 117 -0.10 -2.52 13.86
C ALA A 117 -1.26 -3.16 14.66
N LEU A 118 -0.91 -4.05 15.58
CA LEU A 118 -1.84 -4.67 16.52
C LEU A 118 -2.06 -3.75 17.73
N LYS A 119 -3.30 -3.25 17.89
CA LYS A 119 -3.75 -2.55 19.09
C LYS A 119 -4.40 -3.53 20.04
N GLN A 120 -4.06 -3.46 21.32
CA GLN A 120 -4.62 -4.36 22.31
C GLN A 120 -5.53 -3.61 23.27
N VAL A 121 -6.72 -4.16 23.52
CA VAL A 121 -7.68 -3.62 24.48
C VAL A 121 -7.83 -4.62 25.61
N ARG A 122 -7.47 -4.19 26.82
CA ARG A 122 -7.44 -5.04 28.01
C ARG A 122 -8.75 -4.92 28.78
N LEU A 123 -9.39 -6.06 29.01
CA LEU A 123 -10.53 -6.20 29.92
C LEU A 123 -10.09 -6.84 31.24
N SER A 124 -10.88 -6.59 32.28
CA SER A 124 -10.74 -7.25 33.59
C SER A 124 -12.06 -7.95 33.97
N PRO A 125 -12.03 -9.05 34.73
CA PRO A 125 -13.26 -9.78 35.05
C PRO A 125 -14.24 -8.95 35.89
N SER A 126 -13.74 -8.01 36.69
CA SER A 126 -14.56 -7.05 37.47
C SER A 126 -14.79 -5.72 36.72
N THR A 127 -14.91 -5.74 35.38
CA THR A 127 -15.11 -4.51 34.59
C THR A 127 -16.53 -4.01 34.78
N ASP A 128 -16.68 -2.75 35.20
CA ASP A 128 -17.97 -2.08 35.27
C ASP A 128 -18.54 -1.78 33.87
N THR A 129 -19.86 -1.64 33.78
CA THR A 129 -20.60 -1.40 32.53
C THR A 129 -20.11 -0.14 31.83
N HIS A 130 -19.81 0.92 32.59
CA HIS A 130 -19.32 2.18 32.01
C HIS A 130 -17.89 2.04 31.45
N ASP A 131 -16.98 1.38 32.17
CA ASP A 131 -15.61 1.14 31.71
C ASP A 131 -15.59 0.25 30.46
N MET A 132 -16.48 -0.75 30.39
CA MET A 132 -16.67 -1.57 29.19
C MET A 132 -17.05 -0.71 27.99
N GLN A 133 -18.02 0.21 28.14
CA GLN A 133 -18.44 1.10 27.05
C GLN A 133 -17.30 1.98 26.53
N ILE A 134 -16.49 2.56 27.44
CA ILE A 134 -15.33 3.39 27.04
C ILE A 134 -14.31 2.55 26.25
N LYS A 135 -14.02 1.33 26.70
CA LYS A 135 -13.09 0.43 26.01
C LYS A 135 -13.61 -0.02 24.64
N MET A 136 -14.92 -0.28 24.53
CA MET A 136 -15.55 -0.60 23.25
C MET A 136 -15.54 0.58 22.28
N ARG A 137 -15.75 1.81 22.75
CA ARG A 137 -15.62 3.01 21.92
C ARG A 137 -14.21 3.16 21.35
N ARG A 138 -13.18 2.97 22.19
CA ARG A 138 -11.78 2.99 21.75
C ARG A 138 -11.46 1.86 20.77
N ALA A 139 -11.96 0.65 21.01
CA ALA A 139 -11.81 -0.47 20.08
C ALA A 139 -12.43 -0.15 18.71
N ARG A 140 -13.63 0.44 18.70
CA ARG A 140 -14.30 0.92 17.48
C ARG A 140 -13.47 1.99 16.76
N GLU A 141 -12.95 2.99 17.47
CA GLU A 141 -12.07 4.02 16.89
C GLU A 141 -10.85 3.40 16.21
N PHE A 142 -10.19 2.44 16.86
CA PHE A 142 -9.05 1.73 16.26
C PHE A 142 -9.41 0.92 15.02
N LEU A 143 -10.57 0.26 15.01
CA LEU A 143 -11.05 -0.47 13.84
C LEU A 143 -11.37 0.49 12.68
N CYS A 144 -12.06 1.62 12.95
CA CYS A 144 -12.33 2.65 11.94
C CYS A 144 -11.05 3.26 11.37
N ASP A 145 -10.00 3.39 12.18
CA ASP A 145 -8.69 3.90 11.75
C ASP A 145 -7.88 2.88 10.92
N GLY A 146 -8.38 1.64 10.79
CA GLY A 146 -7.75 0.56 10.01
C GLY A 146 -6.72 -0.26 10.80
N TYR A 147 -6.72 -0.21 12.13
CA TYR A 147 -5.87 -1.05 12.97
C TYR A 147 -6.49 -2.41 13.21
N ARG A 148 -5.63 -3.42 13.40
CA ARG A 148 -6.06 -4.73 13.93
C ARG A 148 -6.20 -4.63 15.43
N VAL A 149 -7.34 -5.05 15.98
CA VAL A 149 -7.59 -4.98 17.43
C VAL A 149 -7.63 -6.38 18.02
N ARG A 150 -6.82 -6.61 19.07
CA ARG A 150 -6.89 -7.78 19.95
C ARG A 150 -7.53 -7.38 21.26
N VAL A 151 -8.77 -7.79 21.48
CA VAL A 151 -9.42 -7.63 22.79
C VAL A 151 -9.03 -8.84 23.62
N TYR A 152 -8.49 -8.63 24.82
CA TYR A 152 -8.11 -9.74 25.69
C TYR A 152 -8.49 -9.50 27.15
N MET A 153 -8.82 -10.58 27.85
CA MET A 153 -9.04 -10.57 29.29
C MET A 153 -7.76 -10.94 30.03
N GLN A 154 -7.35 -10.14 31.00
CA GLN A 154 -6.23 -10.47 31.88
C GLN A 154 -6.73 -10.93 33.24
N PHE A 155 -6.39 -12.16 33.62
CA PHE A 155 -6.68 -12.69 34.96
C PHE A 155 -5.57 -12.33 35.95
N ARG A 156 -5.98 -12.02 37.19
CA ARG A 156 -5.05 -12.02 38.33
C ARG A 156 -4.94 -13.44 38.89
N ARG A 157 -3.85 -13.72 39.61
CA ARG A 157 -3.66 -15.02 40.29
C ARG A 157 -4.87 -15.32 41.19
N GLY A 158 -5.38 -16.55 41.13
CA GLY A 158 -6.55 -17.00 41.90
C GLY A 158 -7.91 -16.77 41.24
N GLN A 159 -8.01 -16.03 40.13
CA GLN A 159 -9.29 -15.76 39.45
C GLN A 159 -9.68 -16.82 38.40
N GLY A 160 -9.13 -18.04 38.50
CA GLY A 160 -9.41 -19.12 37.55
C GLY A 160 -10.88 -19.57 37.52
N ARG A 161 -11.67 -19.23 38.55
CA ARG A 161 -13.11 -19.54 38.63
C ARG A 161 -13.97 -18.58 37.80
N LEU A 162 -13.50 -17.37 37.48
CA LEU A 162 -14.23 -16.37 36.69
C LEU A 162 -14.01 -16.54 35.18
N GLN A 163 -13.62 -17.73 34.73
CA GLN A 163 -13.40 -18.00 33.30
C GLN A 163 -14.69 -17.93 32.50
N GLU A 164 -15.82 -18.32 33.09
CA GLU A 164 -17.14 -18.28 32.46
C GLU A 164 -17.60 -16.83 32.27
N ASP A 165 -17.51 -16.00 33.31
CA ASP A 165 -17.79 -14.56 33.24
C ASP A 165 -16.90 -13.85 32.20
N ALA A 166 -15.63 -14.24 32.13
CA ALA A 166 -14.71 -13.67 31.15
C ALA A 166 -15.09 -14.02 29.70
N LYS A 167 -15.57 -15.24 29.45
CA LYS A 167 -16.10 -15.64 28.14
C LYS A 167 -17.35 -14.83 27.80
N ALA A 168 -18.28 -14.71 28.75
CA ALA A 168 -19.51 -13.93 28.56
C ALA A 168 -19.20 -12.45 28.25
N ALA A 169 -18.26 -11.84 28.96
CA ALA A 169 -17.83 -10.46 28.74
C ALA A 169 -17.22 -10.24 27.35
N LEU A 170 -16.49 -11.23 26.81
CA LEU A 170 -15.89 -11.13 25.48
C LEU A 170 -16.90 -11.37 24.37
N VAL A 171 -17.86 -12.28 24.56
CA VAL A 171 -19.01 -12.42 23.66
C VAL A 171 -19.79 -11.10 23.60
N ALA A 172 -20.07 -10.48 24.74
CA ALA A 172 -20.74 -9.18 24.79
C ALA A 172 -19.92 -8.05 24.13
N ALA A 173 -18.58 -8.12 24.20
CA ALA A 173 -17.70 -7.19 23.50
C ALA A 173 -17.74 -7.43 21.97
N ALA A 174 -17.75 -8.68 21.52
CA ALA A 174 -17.83 -9.05 20.12
C ALA A 174 -19.13 -8.57 19.47
N GLU A 175 -20.27 -8.76 20.14
CA GLU A 175 -21.57 -8.28 19.65
C GLU A 175 -21.61 -6.76 19.45
N ARG A 176 -20.93 -6.00 20.31
CA ARG A 176 -20.86 -4.53 20.19
C ARG A 176 -19.92 -4.07 19.07
N LEU A 177 -19.00 -4.93 18.64
CA LEU A 177 -18.02 -4.65 17.60
C LEU A 177 -18.37 -5.27 16.23
N GLU A 178 -19.40 -6.12 16.17
CA GLU A 178 -19.90 -6.77 14.95
C GLU A 178 -20.31 -5.76 13.88
N GLU A 179 -20.77 -4.57 14.27
CA GLU A 179 -21.12 -3.49 13.34
C GLU A 179 -19.92 -2.94 12.54
N VAL A 180 -18.69 -3.13 13.03
CA VAL A 180 -17.49 -2.45 12.49
C VAL A 180 -16.40 -3.43 12.05
N GLY A 181 -16.41 -4.68 12.53
CA GLY A 181 -15.40 -5.65 12.14
C GLY A 181 -15.84 -7.10 12.30
N THR A 182 -15.19 -7.97 11.52
CA THR A 182 -15.43 -9.41 11.53
C THR A 182 -14.52 -10.07 12.58
N VAL A 183 -15.08 -11.01 13.33
CA VAL A 183 -14.35 -11.82 14.31
C VAL A 183 -13.57 -12.91 13.57
N MET A 184 -12.25 -12.92 13.69
CA MET A 184 -11.40 -13.91 13.01
C MET A 184 -11.06 -15.14 13.88
N GLY A 185 -11.19 -15.05 15.20
CA GLY A 185 -10.72 -16.07 16.13
C GLY A 185 -11.71 -16.30 17.26
N VAL A 186 -11.79 -17.56 17.72
CA VAL A 186 -12.64 -17.96 18.83
C VAL A 186 -11.86 -17.80 20.15
N PRO A 187 -12.50 -17.32 21.23
CA PRO A 187 -11.86 -17.12 22.52
C PRO A 187 -11.30 -18.44 23.12
N GLN A 188 -9.97 -18.61 23.19
CA GLN A 188 -9.31 -19.81 23.75
C GLN A 188 -8.24 -19.48 24.82
N GLY A 189 -8.29 -20.16 25.98
CA GLY A 189 -7.18 -20.21 26.97
C GLY A 189 -7.24 -19.21 28.14
N LYS A 190 -6.09 -19.03 28.81
CA LYS A 190 -5.89 -18.10 29.97
C LYS A 190 -5.84 -16.63 29.55
N GLU A 191 -5.63 -16.35 28.28
CA GLU A 191 -5.83 -15.03 27.66
C GLU A 191 -6.91 -15.23 26.60
N VAL A 192 -8.15 -14.99 27.01
CA VAL A 192 -9.26 -15.12 26.09
C VAL A 192 -9.18 -13.93 25.14
N ALA A 193 -8.84 -14.17 23.87
CA ALA A 193 -8.50 -13.11 22.93
C ALA A 193 -9.23 -13.25 21.58
N ASP A 194 -9.94 -12.19 21.20
CA ASP A 194 -10.58 -12.10 19.89
C ASP A 194 -9.86 -11.06 19.04
N MET A 195 -9.53 -11.46 17.82
CA MET A 195 -8.96 -10.57 16.81
C MET A 195 -10.07 -10.08 15.88
N PHE A 196 -10.23 -8.77 15.86
CA PHE A 196 -11.13 -8.09 14.94
C PHE A 196 -10.33 -7.53 13.78
N LYS A 197 -10.79 -7.81 12.56
CA LYS A 197 -10.29 -7.21 11.33
C LYS A 197 -11.48 -6.60 10.59
N VAL A 198 -11.32 -5.38 10.13
CA VAL A 198 -12.28 -4.76 9.21
C VAL A 198 -12.02 -5.35 7.83
N GLU A 199 -13.03 -6.02 7.26
CA GLU A 199 -13.01 -6.35 5.84
C GLU A 199 -13.31 -5.05 5.09
N LYS A 200 -12.28 -4.50 4.43
CA LYS A 200 -12.49 -3.50 3.40
C LYS A 200 -12.97 -4.27 2.17
N GLU A 201 -14.27 -4.31 1.93
CA GLU A 201 -14.73 -4.47 0.55
C GLU A 201 -14.40 -3.17 -0.18
N ASP A 202 -13.78 -3.32 -1.35
CA ASP A 202 -13.03 -2.34 -2.13
C ASP A 202 -13.61 -0.91 -2.17
N GLU A 203 -12.79 0.07 -1.79
CA GLU A 203 -13.08 1.52 -1.85
C GLU A 203 -13.17 2.09 -3.29
N GLU A 204 -13.11 1.28 -4.35
CA GLU A 204 -12.96 1.78 -5.74
C GLU A 204 -14.25 1.84 -6.59
N ALA A 205 -15.39 1.33 -6.13
CA ALA A 205 -16.65 1.40 -6.88
C ALA A 205 -17.73 2.16 -6.09
N MET A 206 -18.07 3.35 -6.56
CA MET A 206 -19.09 4.28 -6.07
C MET A 206 -18.65 5.17 -4.90
N GLY A 207 -18.40 6.44 -5.22
CA GLY A 207 -18.36 7.51 -4.24
C GLY A 207 -19.66 7.54 -3.44
N VAL A 208 -19.64 6.98 -2.23
CA VAL A 208 -20.73 7.03 -1.28
C VAL A 208 -20.14 7.26 0.10
N THR A 209 -20.46 8.43 0.63
CA THR A 209 -20.51 8.80 2.04
C THR A 209 -20.42 7.62 3.01
N VAL A 210 -19.39 7.66 3.86
CA VAL A 210 -19.42 7.03 5.18
C VAL A 210 -20.82 7.22 5.74
N LYS A 211 -21.59 6.13 5.88
CA LYS A 211 -22.87 6.18 6.58
C LYS A 211 -22.54 6.49 8.05
N LYS A 212 -22.40 7.78 8.37
CA LYS A 212 -22.70 8.28 9.71
C LYS A 212 -24.19 8.00 9.91
N LYS A 213 -24.53 6.77 10.29
CA LYS A 213 -25.87 6.50 10.83
C LYS A 213 -25.98 7.35 12.10
N PRO A 214 -26.94 8.28 12.17
CA PRO A 214 -27.13 9.07 13.36
C PRO A 214 -27.52 8.15 14.51
N LEU A 215 -27.16 8.59 15.71
CA LEU A 215 -27.44 7.96 16.99
C LEU A 215 -28.96 7.88 17.18
N GLU A 216 -29.56 6.74 16.87
CA GLU A 216 -30.88 6.38 17.40
C GLU A 216 -30.75 5.12 18.23
N ILE A 217 -30.91 5.35 19.53
CA ILE A 217 -31.03 4.35 20.57
C ILE A 217 -32.33 3.60 20.31
N LEU A 218 -32.24 2.33 19.90
CA LEU A 218 -33.34 1.39 20.01
C LEU A 218 -32.80 0.14 20.69
N ILE A 219 -33.09 0.04 21.99
CA ILE A 219 -33.06 -1.21 22.74
C ILE A 219 -34.10 -2.12 22.07
N GLN A 220 -33.70 -2.88 21.05
CA GLN A 220 -34.55 -3.93 20.53
C GLN A 220 -34.38 -5.18 21.41
N PRO A 221 -35.47 -5.84 21.82
CA PRO A 221 -35.38 -7.07 22.59
C PRO A 221 -34.68 -8.16 21.75
N LEU A 222 -33.82 -8.94 22.42
CA LEU A 222 -33.08 -10.07 21.85
C LEU A 222 -33.97 -10.92 20.94
N SER A 223 -33.55 -11.12 19.69
CA SER A 223 -34.29 -11.94 18.73
C SER A 223 -34.41 -13.40 19.23
N ARG A 224 -35.53 -14.06 18.91
CA ARG A 224 -35.83 -15.45 19.34
C ARG A 224 -34.69 -16.44 19.06
N LYS A 225 -33.99 -16.28 17.93
CA LYS A 225 -32.82 -17.10 17.58
C LYS A 225 -31.68 -16.97 18.59
N LYS A 226 -31.51 -15.80 19.19
CA LYS A 226 -30.43 -15.52 20.15
C LYS A 226 -30.72 -16.11 21.54
N ARG A 227 -31.99 -16.18 21.95
CA ARG A 227 -32.43 -16.95 23.14
C ARG A 227 -32.22 -18.46 22.97
N GLU A 228 -32.50 -18.99 21.78
CA GLU A 228 -32.30 -20.42 21.48
C GLU A 228 -30.81 -20.82 21.48
N LEU A 229 -29.92 -19.94 21.04
CA LEU A 229 -28.47 -20.19 21.08
C LEU A 229 -27.89 -20.13 22.50
N LEU A 230 -28.42 -19.27 23.36
CA LEU A 230 -28.04 -19.19 24.78
C LEU A 230 -28.54 -20.42 25.57
N ASN A 231 -29.75 -20.90 25.31
CA ASN A 231 -30.29 -22.11 25.94
C ASN A 231 -29.55 -23.38 25.51
N LYS A 232 -29.06 -23.46 24.26
CA LYS A 232 -28.19 -24.56 23.80
C LYS A 232 -26.78 -24.52 24.41
N ALA A 233 -26.35 -23.38 24.92
CA ALA A 233 -25.06 -23.20 25.58
C ALA A 233 -25.10 -23.49 27.10
N GLY A 234 -26.26 -23.88 27.65
CA GLY A 234 -26.38 -24.34 29.04
C GLY A 234 -26.25 -23.24 30.10
N VAL A 235 -26.46 -21.97 29.74
CA VAL A 235 -26.52 -20.86 30.71
C VAL A 235 -27.97 -20.64 31.09
N GLU A 236 -28.44 -21.31 32.15
CA GLU A 236 -29.69 -20.93 32.80
C GLU A 236 -29.51 -19.55 33.41
N ALA A 237 -30.31 -18.59 32.94
CA ALA A 237 -30.41 -17.28 33.57
C ALA A 237 -31.39 -17.40 34.74
N ASP A 238 -30.87 -17.58 35.95
CA ASP A 238 -31.67 -17.43 37.17
C ASP A 238 -32.08 -15.96 37.35
N ALA A 239 -33.36 -15.82 37.72
CA ALA A 239 -34.19 -14.61 37.69
C ALA A 239 -33.77 -13.48 38.65
#